data_AF-D6QZT7-F1
#
_entry.id   AF-D6QZT7-F1
#
_cell.length_a   1.000
_cell.length_b   1.000
_cell.length_c   1.000
_cell.angle_alpha   90.00
_cell.angle_beta   90.00
_cell.angle_gamma   90.00
#
_symmetry.space_group_name_H-M   'P 1'
#
loop_
_entity.id
_entity.type
_entity.pdbx_description
1 polymer ?
#
loop_
_entity_poly.entity_id
_entity_poly.type
_entity_poly.pdbx_seq_one_letter_code
_entity_poly.pdbx_strand_id
1 'polypeptide(L)'
;HATCSCYCQNMAYGVKPPHLGEWIVNLGEAAEYMFDHNIFQENLVGVDFCEKMVAETNPGVLERANNTEAPHAGDHGYRTIGDIMRSLNPFTGEFYREALQVSRMTREMFCLMEGRHVHPSTLYPGGVGTVATIQLMTDYMTRLMRYVEFMKKVVPMHDDLFDFFYEALPGYEEVGNRRILLGCWGSFQDPEYCNFEYKDMTEWGRKMYVTPGVVVDGNLVTTDLVEINLGLRILLGSSYYEDWEDQEMFVRQDPLGNPVDRRHPWNQHTNPKPQKRDLDDKYSWVMSPRWFDGKDNLALDTGGGPLARLWSTALAGLVDIGYVKSTGTSVQIKLPKTALKGPVEFEWKIPQWSNTLERDRARTYFQAYAAACALHFAEKALVEIRAGRTKTWEKFTVPQEGIGVGFTEAVRGVLSHHMVIRDGKIANYHPYPPTPWNASPRDSYGTPGPYEDAVQ
;
A
#
# COMPACT_ATOMS: atom_id res chain seq x y z
N HIS A 1 1.43 4.66 8.93
CA HIS A 1 1.91 5.94 9.51
C HIS A 1 2.92 5.75 10.64
N ALA A 2 2.60 4.99 11.70
CA ALA A 2 3.53 4.79 12.82
C ALA A 2 4.87 4.19 12.37
N THR A 3 4.82 3.17 11.50
CA THR A 3 6.00 2.54 10.87
C THR A 3 6.83 3.52 10.03
N CYS A 4 6.19 4.25 9.11
CA CYS A 4 6.86 5.29 8.33
C CYS A 4 7.51 6.38 9.21
N SER A 5 6.83 6.78 10.29
CA SER A 5 7.40 7.71 11.28
C SER A 5 8.63 7.13 11.97
N CYS A 6 8.62 5.84 12.33
CA CYS A 6 9.78 5.18 12.90
C CYS A 6 10.93 5.08 11.90
N TYR A 7 10.67 4.80 10.62
CA TYR A 7 11.70 4.82 9.57
C TYR A 7 12.32 6.21 9.40
N CYS A 8 11.49 7.26 9.40
CA CYS A 8 11.95 8.65 9.37
C CYS A 8 12.83 9.00 10.57
N GLN A 9 12.45 8.53 11.76
CA GLN A 9 13.20 8.73 12.99
C GLN A 9 14.49 7.91 13.03
N ASN A 10 14.48 6.67 12.55
CA ASN A 10 15.67 5.82 12.47
C ASN A 10 16.77 6.50 11.65
N MET A 11 16.38 7.08 10.50
CA MET A 11 17.28 7.87 9.66
C MET A 11 17.81 9.11 10.40
N ALA A 12 16.92 9.91 10.98
CA ALA A 12 17.32 11.14 11.67
C ALA A 12 18.22 10.87 12.88
N TYR A 13 18.01 9.75 13.60
CA TYR A 13 18.74 9.41 14.81
C TYR A 13 19.99 8.55 14.53
N GLY A 14 20.20 8.12 13.28
CA GLY A 14 21.31 7.24 12.89
C GLY A 14 21.25 5.88 13.60
N VAL A 15 20.05 5.30 13.75
CA VAL A 15 19.85 4.02 14.44
C VAL A 15 19.31 2.95 13.50
N LYS A 16 20.02 1.82 13.45
CA LYS A 16 19.56 0.59 12.79
C LYS A 16 18.91 -0.33 13.84
N PRO A 17 17.61 -0.65 13.72
CA PRO A 17 16.96 -1.64 14.58
C PRO A 17 17.54 -3.05 14.38
N PRO A 18 17.44 -3.95 15.38
CA PRO A 18 17.85 -5.34 15.21
C PRO A 18 17.02 -6.05 14.12
N HIS A 19 17.62 -7.03 13.44
CA HIS A 19 16.96 -7.75 12.34
C HIS A 19 15.60 -8.34 12.75
N LEU A 20 15.53 -8.95 13.94
CA LEU A 20 14.28 -9.49 14.45
C LEU A 20 13.21 -8.42 14.69
N GLY A 21 13.61 -7.21 15.09
CA GLY A 21 12.69 -6.09 15.22
C GLY A 21 12.03 -5.76 13.88
N GLU A 22 12.81 -5.69 12.80
CA GLU A 22 12.28 -5.44 11.45
C GLU A 22 11.44 -6.61 10.91
N TRP A 23 11.80 -7.86 11.20
CA TRP A 23 10.94 -8.99 10.81
C TRP A 23 9.58 -8.94 11.51
N ILE A 24 9.53 -8.51 12.78
CA ILE A 24 8.28 -8.32 13.51
C ILE A 24 7.47 -7.17 12.90
N VAL A 25 8.09 -6.05 12.54
CA VAL A 25 7.43 -4.94 11.84
C VAL A 25 6.86 -5.40 10.50
N ASN A 26 7.64 -6.14 9.70
CA ASN A 26 7.17 -6.67 8.42
C ASN A 26 5.99 -7.63 8.58
N LEU A 27 5.98 -8.47 9.63
CA LEU A 27 4.84 -9.34 9.94
C LEU A 27 3.61 -8.53 10.38
N GLY A 28 3.79 -7.47 11.16
CA GLY A 28 2.72 -6.54 11.55
C GLY A 28 2.09 -5.86 10.34
N GLU A 29 2.89 -5.20 9.51
CA GLU A 29 2.43 -4.50 8.31
C GLU A 29 1.84 -5.48 7.26
N ALA A 30 2.36 -6.72 7.16
CA ALA A 30 1.74 -7.74 6.32
C ALA A 30 0.34 -8.11 6.82
N ALA A 31 0.14 -8.23 8.13
CA ALA A 31 -1.18 -8.45 8.72
C ALA A 31 -2.12 -7.26 8.53
N GLU A 32 -1.60 -6.03 8.54
CA GLU A 32 -2.37 -4.83 8.20
C GLU A 32 -2.89 -4.88 6.75
N TYR A 33 -2.03 -5.25 5.78
CA TYR A 33 -2.49 -5.45 4.40
C TYR A 33 -3.54 -6.54 4.28
N MET A 34 -3.33 -7.69 4.92
CA MET A 34 -4.29 -8.81 4.91
C MET A 34 -5.63 -8.41 5.54
N PHE A 35 -5.61 -7.60 6.61
CA PHE A 35 -6.81 -7.09 7.26
C PHE A 35 -7.56 -6.07 6.40
N ASP A 36 -6.90 -4.96 6.05
CA ASP A 36 -7.56 -3.80 5.44
C ASP A 36 -8.07 -4.17 4.05
N HIS A 37 -7.26 -4.85 3.22
CA HIS A 37 -7.72 -5.28 1.90
C HIS A 37 -8.92 -6.22 1.97
N ASN A 38 -8.93 -7.19 2.88
CA ASN A 38 -10.08 -8.09 3.08
C ASN A 38 -11.34 -7.30 3.46
N ILE A 39 -11.30 -6.48 4.50
CA ILE A 39 -12.52 -5.80 4.97
C ILE A 39 -12.98 -4.71 3.99
N PHE A 40 -12.05 -4.02 3.35
CA PHE A 40 -12.38 -2.99 2.36
C PHE A 40 -12.97 -3.61 1.10
N GLN A 41 -12.33 -4.66 0.57
CA GLN A 41 -12.78 -5.32 -0.65
C GLN A 41 -14.11 -6.04 -0.45
N GLU A 42 -14.30 -6.78 0.64
CA GLU A 42 -15.49 -7.65 0.78
C GLU A 42 -16.66 -6.97 1.49
N ASN A 43 -16.43 -5.92 2.27
CA ASN A 43 -17.48 -5.28 3.06
C ASN A 43 -17.75 -3.82 2.70
N LEU A 44 -16.93 -3.19 1.86
CA LEU A 44 -17.18 -1.84 1.34
C LEU A 44 -17.31 -1.87 -0.19
N VAL A 45 -16.24 -2.18 -0.92
CA VAL A 45 -16.24 -2.19 -2.40
C VAL A 45 -17.16 -3.29 -2.95
N GLY A 46 -17.09 -4.49 -2.40
CA GLY A 46 -17.88 -5.65 -2.85
C GLY A 46 -19.39 -5.45 -2.72
N VAL A 47 -19.85 -4.47 -1.94
CA VAL A 47 -21.27 -4.08 -1.86
C VAL A 47 -21.75 -3.45 -3.16
N ASP A 48 -20.87 -2.75 -3.89
CA ASP A 48 -21.20 -2.19 -5.21
C ASP A 48 -21.46 -3.31 -6.24
N PHE A 49 -20.94 -4.51 -5.98
CA PHE A 49 -21.10 -5.72 -6.81
C PHE A 49 -22.12 -6.71 -6.23
N CYS A 50 -22.78 -6.40 -5.12
CA CYS A 50 -23.73 -7.33 -4.50
C CYS A 50 -25.05 -7.41 -5.29
N GLU A 51 -25.79 -8.51 -5.11
CA GLU A 51 -27.06 -8.74 -5.81
C GLU A 51 -28.01 -7.54 -5.65
N LYS A 52 -28.16 -6.99 -4.45
CA LYS A 52 -29.08 -5.86 -4.22
C LYS A 52 -28.70 -4.63 -5.03
N MET A 53 -27.42 -4.25 -5.02
CA MET A 53 -26.94 -3.08 -5.77
C MET A 53 -27.10 -3.28 -7.28
N VAL A 54 -26.71 -4.46 -7.78
CA VAL A 54 -26.82 -4.78 -9.20
C VAL A 54 -28.28 -4.90 -9.63
N ALA A 55 -29.18 -5.42 -8.78
CA ALA A 55 -30.62 -5.46 -9.05
C ALA A 55 -31.22 -4.06 -9.18
N GLU A 56 -30.80 -3.10 -8.34
CA GLU A 56 -31.31 -1.73 -8.34
C GLU A 56 -30.80 -0.91 -9.52
N THR A 57 -29.57 -1.17 -9.98
CA THR A 57 -28.88 -0.33 -10.99
C THR A 57 -28.87 -0.97 -12.38
N ASN A 58 -28.70 -2.29 -12.47
CA ASN A 58 -28.52 -3.03 -13.72
C ASN A 58 -29.24 -4.41 -13.69
N PRO A 59 -30.59 -4.46 -13.64
CA PRO A 59 -31.35 -5.71 -13.51
C PRO A 59 -30.99 -6.78 -14.55
N GLY A 60 -30.72 -6.38 -15.81
CA GLY A 60 -30.33 -7.32 -16.88
C GLY A 60 -28.96 -7.96 -16.66
N VAL A 61 -28.03 -7.26 -15.99
CA VAL A 61 -26.73 -7.83 -15.60
C VAL A 61 -26.92 -8.91 -14.55
N LEU A 62 -27.79 -8.69 -13.56
CA LEU A 62 -28.10 -9.70 -12.55
C LEU A 62 -28.77 -10.93 -13.17
N GLU A 63 -29.71 -10.75 -14.11
CA GLU A 63 -30.33 -11.86 -14.83
C GLU A 63 -29.28 -12.70 -15.58
N ARG A 64 -28.34 -12.04 -16.27
CA ARG A 64 -27.22 -12.73 -16.91
C ARG A 64 -26.33 -13.45 -15.88
N ALA A 65 -26.00 -12.80 -14.76
CA ALA A 65 -25.17 -13.38 -13.69
C ALA A 65 -25.79 -14.66 -13.11
N ASN A 66 -27.12 -14.70 -12.93
CA ASN A 66 -27.85 -15.86 -12.43
C ASN A 66 -27.78 -17.08 -13.38
N ASN A 67 -27.51 -16.84 -14.66
CA ASN A 67 -27.41 -17.86 -15.71
C ASN A 67 -25.96 -18.13 -16.17
N THR A 68 -24.97 -17.43 -15.61
CA THR A 68 -23.56 -17.58 -15.98
C THR A 68 -22.85 -18.43 -14.94
N GLU A 69 -22.31 -19.59 -15.36
CA GLU A 69 -21.50 -20.45 -14.50
C GLU A 69 -20.16 -19.77 -14.19
N ALA A 70 -19.69 -19.92 -12.96
CA ALA A 70 -18.41 -19.36 -12.52
C ALA A 70 -17.26 -20.29 -12.98
N PRO A 71 -16.29 -19.81 -13.78
CA PRO A 71 -15.18 -20.63 -14.29
C PRO A 71 -14.44 -21.44 -13.22
N HIS A 72 -14.29 -20.87 -12.02
CA HIS A 72 -13.58 -21.48 -10.90
C HIS A 72 -14.52 -21.95 -9.78
N ALA A 73 -15.78 -22.31 -10.11
CA ALA A 73 -16.77 -22.80 -9.14
C ALA A 73 -16.25 -23.91 -8.22
N GLY A 74 -15.36 -24.78 -8.71
CA GLY A 74 -14.74 -25.85 -7.92
C GLY A 74 -13.77 -25.34 -6.82
N ASP A 75 -13.20 -24.16 -6.99
CA ASP A 75 -12.27 -23.56 -6.02
C ASP A 75 -12.98 -22.79 -4.93
N HIS A 76 -14.03 -22.02 -5.25
CA HIS A 76 -14.70 -21.15 -4.29
C HIS A 76 -16.11 -21.59 -3.87
N GLY A 77 -16.70 -22.56 -4.56
CA GLY A 77 -17.97 -23.20 -4.18
C GLY A 77 -19.23 -22.46 -4.63
N TYR A 78 -19.12 -21.43 -5.46
CA TYR A 78 -20.25 -20.71 -6.04
C TYR A 78 -20.47 -21.17 -7.47
N ARG A 79 -21.65 -21.70 -7.79
CA ARG A 79 -21.92 -22.29 -9.12
C ARG A 79 -22.04 -21.22 -10.19
N THR A 80 -22.69 -20.11 -9.87
CA THR A 80 -22.93 -19.00 -10.79
C THR A 80 -22.39 -17.68 -10.27
N ILE A 81 -22.16 -16.73 -11.15
CA ILE A 81 -21.76 -15.37 -10.76
C ILE A 81 -22.82 -14.72 -9.86
N GLY A 82 -24.11 -14.98 -10.12
CA GLY A 82 -25.20 -14.53 -9.26
C GLY A 82 -25.10 -15.08 -7.83
N ASP A 83 -24.56 -16.28 -7.62
CA ASP A 83 -24.30 -16.83 -6.28
C ASP A 83 -23.21 -16.03 -5.55
N ILE A 84 -22.16 -15.60 -6.26
CA ILE A 84 -21.11 -14.71 -5.74
C ILE A 84 -21.73 -13.37 -5.32
N MET A 85 -22.49 -12.72 -6.21
CA MET A 85 -23.16 -11.44 -5.92
C MET A 85 -24.09 -11.53 -4.70
N ARG A 86 -24.83 -12.64 -4.54
CA ARG A 86 -25.69 -12.88 -3.37
C ARG A 86 -24.90 -13.06 -2.09
N SER A 87 -23.73 -13.69 -2.16
CA SER A 87 -22.84 -13.88 -1.02
C SER A 87 -22.23 -12.58 -0.49
N LEU A 88 -22.19 -11.53 -1.31
CA LEU A 88 -21.69 -10.18 -0.99
C LEU A 88 -22.75 -9.26 -0.37
N ASN A 89 -24.03 -9.66 -0.32
CA ASN A 89 -25.09 -8.84 0.25
C ASN A 89 -24.79 -8.43 1.71
N PRO A 90 -24.92 -7.14 2.09
CA PRO A 90 -24.60 -6.67 3.43
C PRO A 90 -25.34 -7.44 4.53
N PHE A 91 -24.57 -7.98 5.48
CA PHE A 91 -24.98 -8.78 6.64
C PHE A 91 -25.69 -10.13 6.34
N THR A 92 -26.43 -10.24 5.24
CA THR A 92 -27.18 -11.46 4.88
C THR A 92 -26.40 -12.40 3.97
N GLY A 93 -25.46 -11.88 3.19
CA GLY A 93 -24.53 -12.66 2.38
C GLY A 93 -23.54 -13.44 3.24
N GLU A 94 -23.27 -14.69 2.86
CA GLU A 94 -22.35 -15.56 3.60
C GLU A 94 -20.91 -15.04 3.55
N PHE A 95 -20.41 -14.70 2.36
CA PHE A 95 -19.04 -14.25 2.17
C PHE A 95 -18.80 -12.90 2.84
N TYR A 96 -19.77 -11.98 2.80
CA TYR A 96 -19.73 -10.74 3.58
C TYR A 96 -19.49 -11.00 5.07
N ARG A 97 -20.20 -11.97 5.69
CA ARG A 97 -20.02 -12.33 7.10
C ARG A 97 -18.71 -13.08 7.36
N GLU A 98 -18.29 -13.94 6.44
CA GLU A 98 -17.01 -14.65 6.51
C GLU A 98 -15.85 -13.66 6.56
N ALA A 99 -15.82 -12.69 5.65
CA ALA A 99 -14.80 -11.64 5.59
C ALA A 99 -14.75 -10.79 6.88
N LEU A 100 -15.90 -10.55 7.53
CA LEU A 100 -15.92 -9.90 8.85
C LEU A 100 -15.20 -10.73 9.92
N GLN A 101 -15.32 -12.07 9.92
CA GLN A 101 -14.59 -12.92 10.86
C GLN A 101 -13.10 -13.00 10.50
N VAL A 102 -12.77 -13.08 9.21
CA VAL A 102 -11.38 -13.02 8.73
C VAL A 102 -10.72 -11.74 9.20
N SER A 103 -11.41 -10.60 9.11
CA SER A 103 -10.91 -9.30 9.57
C SER A 103 -10.55 -9.28 11.06
N ARG A 104 -11.21 -10.08 11.90
CA ARG A 104 -10.90 -10.17 13.34
C ARG A 104 -9.62 -10.97 13.54
N MET A 105 -9.53 -12.13 12.89
CA MET A 105 -8.35 -13.00 12.96
C MET A 105 -7.10 -12.30 12.43
N THR A 106 -7.19 -11.56 11.33
CA THR A 106 -6.06 -10.81 10.77
C THR A 106 -5.64 -9.63 11.65
N ARG A 107 -6.59 -8.98 12.36
CA ARG A 107 -6.24 -8.00 13.41
C ARG A 107 -5.59 -8.64 14.63
N GLU A 108 -5.97 -9.85 15.02
CA GLU A 108 -5.25 -10.58 16.06
C GLU A 108 -3.79 -10.83 15.63
N MET A 109 -3.54 -11.19 14.37
CA MET A 109 -2.19 -11.33 13.81
C MET A 109 -1.40 -10.01 13.93
N PHE A 110 -2.02 -8.89 13.58
CA PHE A 110 -1.43 -7.56 13.75
C PHE A 110 -1.10 -7.28 15.23
N CYS A 111 -2.05 -7.50 16.14
CA CYS A 111 -1.87 -7.24 17.57
C CYS A 111 -0.77 -8.10 18.20
N LEU A 112 -0.52 -9.31 17.70
CA LEU A 112 0.62 -10.13 18.13
C LEU A 112 1.96 -9.42 17.86
N MET A 113 2.08 -8.71 16.74
CA MET A 113 3.32 -8.05 16.31
C MET A 113 3.44 -6.62 16.84
N GLU A 114 2.35 -5.87 16.85
CA GLU A 114 2.35 -4.42 17.13
C GLU A 114 1.53 -4.01 18.36
N GLY A 115 1.00 -4.98 19.10
CA GLY A 115 0.33 -4.83 20.39
C GLY A 115 -1.18 -4.59 20.30
N ARG A 116 -1.63 -3.62 19.51
CA ARG A 116 -3.07 -3.29 19.34
C ARG A 116 -3.35 -2.59 18.02
N HIS A 117 -4.55 -2.76 17.47
CA HIS A 117 -4.98 -2.18 16.19
C HIS A 117 -5.99 -1.02 16.39
N VAL A 118 -5.99 0.06 15.59
CA VAL A 118 -5.06 0.42 14.48
C VAL A 118 -3.87 1.26 14.95
N HIS A 119 -3.85 1.65 16.23
CA HIS A 119 -2.78 2.47 16.80
C HIS A 119 -1.79 1.60 17.58
N PRO A 120 -0.67 1.18 16.96
CA PRO A 120 0.25 0.24 17.58
C PRO A 120 0.82 0.81 18.87
N SER A 121 1.18 -0.09 19.80
CA SER A 121 1.69 0.29 21.14
C SER A 121 3.08 -0.25 21.44
N THR A 122 3.60 -1.15 20.60
CA THR A 122 4.93 -1.74 20.80
C THR A 122 5.96 -1.26 19.78
N LEU A 123 5.60 -0.32 18.90
CA LEU A 123 6.48 0.22 17.88
C LEU A 123 7.20 1.50 18.35
N TYR A 124 8.51 1.56 18.17
CA TYR A 124 9.36 2.68 18.60
C TYR A 124 10.44 2.96 17.54
N PRO A 125 11.04 4.17 17.53
CA PRO A 125 12.33 4.36 16.84
C PRO A 125 13.34 3.36 17.40
N GLY A 126 14.15 2.74 16.55
CA GLY A 126 15.12 1.72 16.93
C GLY A 126 14.54 0.31 17.12
N GLY A 127 13.24 0.06 16.91
CA GLY A 127 12.68 -1.30 16.82
C GLY A 127 11.35 -1.48 17.55
N VAL A 128 11.15 -2.62 18.21
CA VAL A 128 9.88 -2.97 18.86
C VAL A 128 10.05 -3.47 20.30
N GLY A 129 9.04 -3.22 21.12
CA GLY A 129 8.88 -3.79 22.47
C GLY A 129 8.25 -5.18 22.50
N THR A 130 7.87 -5.74 21.34
CA THR A 130 7.27 -7.06 21.22
C THR A 130 8.26 -8.15 21.63
N VAL A 131 7.86 -9.00 22.59
CA VAL A 131 8.72 -10.06 23.12
C VAL A 131 8.70 -11.25 22.16
N ALA A 132 9.80 -11.43 21.42
CA ALA A 132 9.92 -12.48 20.43
C ALA A 132 10.06 -13.88 21.07
N THR A 133 9.05 -14.73 20.90
CA THR A 133 9.03 -16.10 21.43
C THR A 133 8.58 -17.08 20.36
N ILE A 134 8.87 -18.38 20.56
CA ILE A 134 8.32 -19.43 19.71
C ILE A 134 6.79 -19.41 19.74
N GLN A 135 6.18 -19.19 20.91
CA GLN A 135 4.72 -19.10 21.05
C GLN A 135 4.13 -17.96 20.21
N LEU A 136 4.73 -16.76 20.26
CA LEU A 136 4.32 -15.63 19.43
C LEU A 136 4.29 -16.01 17.95
N MET A 137 5.36 -16.63 17.48
CA MET A 137 5.49 -17.04 16.08
C MET A 137 4.47 -18.11 15.70
N THR A 138 4.22 -19.11 16.56
CA THR A 138 3.21 -20.13 16.28
C THR A 138 1.80 -19.55 16.28
N ASP A 139 1.48 -18.63 17.19
CA ASP A 139 0.17 -17.98 17.26
C ASP A 139 -0.13 -17.17 15.98
N TYR A 140 0.89 -16.50 15.43
CA TYR A 140 0.78 -15.78 14.16
C TYR A 140 0.67 -16.76 12.98
N MET A 141 1.55 -17.76 12.89
CA MET A 141 1.59 -18.70 11.77
C MET A 141 0.32 -19.55 11.66
N THR A 142 -0.28 -19.97 12.78
CA THR A 142 -1.55 -20.72 12.76
C THR A 142 -2.68 -19.89 12.14
N ARG A 143 -2.72 -18.57 12.39
CA ARG A 143 -3.70 -17.66 11.77
C ARG A 143 -3.36 -17.36 10.32
N LEU A 144 -2.08 -17.15 10.03
CA LEU A 144 -1.58 -16.96 8.66
C LEU A 144 -1.98 -18.13 7.76
N MET A 145 -1.80 -19.38 8.20
CA MET A 145 -2.15 -20.54 7.39
C MET A 145 -3.65 -20.66 7.09
N ARG A 146 -4.52 -20.15 7.97
CA ARG A 146 -5.97 -20.05 7.70
C ARG A 146 -6.25 -18.99 6.64
N TYR A 147 -5.56 -17.85 6.71
CA TYR A 147 -5.67 -16.80 5.68
C TYR A 147 -5.10 -17.25 4.33
N VAL A 148 -4.01 -18.01 4.31
CA VAL A 148 -3.47 -18.63 3.09
C VAL A 148 -4.51 -19.53 2.43
N GLU A 149 -5.21 -20.39 3.19
CA GLU A 149 -6.27 -21.23 2.62
C GLU A 149 -7.46 -20.39 2.13
N PHE A 150 -7.83 -19.34 2.86
CA PHE A 150 -8.85 -18.38 2.44
C PHE A 150 -8.50 -17.75 1.09
N MET A 151 -7.27 -17.27 0.88
CA MET A 151 -6.87 -16.66 -0.39
C MET A 151 -6.90 -17.62 -1.58
N LYS A 152 -6.78 -18.93 -1.36
CA LYS A 152 -6.99 -19.94 -2.43
C LYS A 152 -8.44 -20.10 -2.88
N LYS A 153 -9.38 -19.52 -2.15
CA LYS A 153 -10.79 -19.38 -2.55
C LYS A 153 -11.03 -17.99 -3.12
N VAL A 154 -10.47 -16.95 -2.49
CA VAL A 154 -10.82 -15.56 -2.80
C VAL A 154 -10.28 -15.08 -4.14
N VAL A 155 -9.01 -15.37 -4.48
CA VAL A 155 -8.43 -14.95 -5.75
C VAL A 155 -9.27 -15.39 -6.96
N PRO A 156 -9.54 -16.68 -7.17
CA PRO A 156 -10.34 -17.11 -8.32
C PRO A 156 -11.80 -16.62 -8.27
N MET A 157 -12.37 -16.41 -7.08
CA MET A 157 -13.74 -15.89 -6.95
C MET A 157 -13.86 -14.44 -7.45
N HIS A 158 -12.87 -13.59 -7.16
CA HIS A 158 -12.85 -12.23 -7.69
C HIS A 158 -12.48 -12.17 -9.17
N ASP A 159 -11.60 -13.05 -9.64
CA ASP A 159 -11.33 -13.16 -11.09
C ASP A 159 -12.63 -13.46 -11.84
N ASP A 160 -13.40 -14.47 -11.40
CA ASP A 160 -14.69 -14.82 -12.00
C ASP A 160 -15.68 -13.65 -11.98
N LEU A 161 -15.76 -12.91 -10.87
CA LEU A 161 -16.64 -11.76 -10.74
C LEU A 161 -16.21 -10.61 -11.67
N PHE A 162 -14.92 -10.24 -11.68
CA PHE A 162 -14.45 -9.09 -12.46
C PHE A 162 -14.39 -9.38 -13.95
N ASP A 163 -14.02 -10.59 -14.35
CA ASP A 163 -14.09 -11.03 -15.75
C ASP A 163 -15.54 -11.00 -16.25
N PHE A 164 -16.50 -11.44 -15.42
CA PHE A 164 -17.91 -11.34 -15.76
C PHE A 164 -18.35 -9.90 -16.04
N PHE A 165 -17.91 -8.90 -15.26
CA PHE A 165 -18.32 -7.52 -15.48
C PHE A 165 -17.82 -6.96 -16.82
N TYR A 166 -16.60 -7.31 -17.25
CA TYR A 166 -16.12 -6.94 -18.59
C TYR A 166 -17.01 -7.53 -19.70
N GLU A 167 -17.43 -8.78 -19.56
CA GLU A 167 -18.29 -9.42 -20.56
C GLU A 167 -19.74 -8.95 -20.51
N ALA A 168 -20.26 -8.68 -19.30
CA ALA A 168 -21.65 -8.32 -19.04
C ALA A 168 -21.96 -6.89 -19.48
N LEU A 169 -20.98 -6.00 -19.38
CA LEU A 169 -21.09 -4.59 -19.71
C LEU A 169 -19.95 -4.18 -20.67
N PRO A 170 -20.07 -4.44 -21.99
CA PRO A 170 -19.03 -4.03 -22.94
C PRO A 170 -18.71 -2.53 -22.82
N GLY A 171 -17.42 -2.18 -22.70
CA GLY A 171 -16.97 -0.81 -22.41
C GLY A 171 -16.70 -0.52 -20.93
N TYR A 172 -16.92 -1.50 -20.02
CA TYR A 172 -16.61 -1.33 -18.60
C TYR A 172 -15.11 -1.10 -18.34
N GLU A 173 -14.25 -1.44 -19.30
CA GLU A 173 -12.81 -1.13 -19.28
C GLU A 173 -12.49 0.36 -19.17
N GLU A 174 -13.41 1.24 -19.58
CA GLU A 174 -13.27 2.69 -19.45
C GLU A 174 -13.70 3.22 -18.06
N VAL A 175 -14.37 2.42 -17.24
CA VAL A 175 -14.87 2.87 -15.92
C VAL A 175 -13.71 3.16 -14.97
N GLY A 176 -13.51 4.43 -14.65
CA GLY A 176 -12.38 4.88 -13.84
C GLY A 176 -11.03 4.71 -14.53
N ASN A 177 -11.02 4.49 -15.85
CA ASN A 177 -9.79 4.35 -16.62
C ASN A 177 -9.01 5.66 -16.61
N ARG A 178 -7.69 5.54 -16.56
CA ARG A 178 -6.79 6.68 -16.46
C ARG A 178 -5.50 6.38 -17.19
N ARG A 179 -4.82 7.43 -17.66
CA ARG A 179 -3.41 7.32 -18.06
C ARG A 179 -2.62 6.63 -16.95
N ILE A 180 -1.74 5.70 -17.32
CA ILE A 180 -0.90 4.97 -16.36
C ILE A 180 0.10 5.95 -15.75
N LEU A 181 -0.21 6.45 -14.56
CA LEU A 181 0.61 7.38 -13.78
C LEU A 181 0.72 6.84 -12.35
N LEU A 182 1.43 5.73 -12.18
CA LEU A 182 1.47 4.99 -10.92
C LEU A 182 2.71 5.33 -10.10
N GLY A 183 2.51 5.56 -8.80
CA GLY A 183 3.59 5.70 -7.81
C GLY A 183 3.56 4.58 -6.77
N CYS A 184 4.73 3.97 -6.51
CA CYS A 184 4.96 3.00 -5.44
C CYS A 184 6.27 3.36 -4.71
N TRP A 185 6.26 3.47 -3.38
CA TRP A 185 7.47 3.83 -2.60
C TRP A 185 8.12 2.66 -1.88
N GLY A 186 7.73 1.44 -2.26
CA GLY A 186 8.28 0.20 -1.76
C GLY A 186 7.81 -0.16 -0.35
N SER A 187 7.81 -1.45 -0.03
CA SER A 187 7.30 -2.00 1.22
C SER A 187 8.19 -3.12 1.73
N PHE A 188 8.13 -3.35 3.05
CA PHE A 188 8.85 -4.40 3.77
C PHE A 188 10.36 -4.28 3.62
N GLN A 189 11.01 -3.73 4.64
CA GLN A 189 12.45 -3.55 4.65
C GLN A 189 13.15 -4.91 4.71
N ASP A 190 14.23 -5.08 3.96
CA ASP A 190 15.15 -6.20 4.18
C ASP A 190 16.21 -5.79 5.21
N PRO A 191 16.20 -6.34 6.45
CA PRO A 191 17.14 -5.95 7.49
C PRO A 191 18.60 -6.32 7.18
N GLU A 192 18.86 -7.22 6.22
CA GLU A 192 20.22 -7.50 5.76
C GLU A 192 20.84 -6.27 5.07
N TYR A 193 20.03 -5.48 4.37
CA TYR A 193 20.47 -4.33 3.57
C TYR A 193 20.09 -2.97 4.18
N CYS A 194 18.90 -2.86 4.75
CA CYS A 194 18.38 -1.60 5.26
C CYS A 194 19.08 -1.19 6.56
N ASN A 195 19.84 -0.10 6.48
CA ASN A 195 20.47 0.57 7.62
C ASN A 195 19.80 1.89 7.98
N PHE A 196 18.77 2.30 7.24
CA PHE A 196 18.07 3.58 7.35
C PHE A 196 18.96 4.82 7.15
N GLU A 197 20.17 4.67 6.62
CA GLU A 197 21.01 5.82 6.25
C GLU A 197 20.60 6.36 4.88
N TYR A 198 20.47 7.69 4.76
CA TYR A 198 20.04 8.32 3.50
C TYR A 198 21.02 8.06 2.36
N LYS A 199 22.33 8.06 2.65
CA LYS A 199 23.38 7.85 1.64
C LYS A 199 23.28 6.50 0.93
N ASP A 200 22.70 5.49 1.59
CA ASP A 200 22.52 4.14 1.08
C ASP A 200 21.06 3.87 0.66
N MET A 201 20.18 4.90 0.69
CA MET A 201 18.73 4.78 0.50
C MET A 201 18.34 4.19 -0.85
N THR A 202 19.07 4.56 -1.89
CA THR A 202 18.92 3.97 -3.22
C THR A 202 19.15 2.46 -3.19
N GLU A 203 20.17 1.99 -2.46
CA GLU A 203 20.57 0.60 -2.44
C GLU A 203 19.61 -0.26 -1.61
N TRP A 204 19.32 0.13 -0.37
CA TRP A 204 18.40 -0.65 0.47
C TRP A 204 16.95 -0.53 0.01
N GLY A 205 16.54 0.59 -0.60
CA GLY A 205 15.21 0.75 -1.19
C GLY A 205 14.93 -0.29 -2.28
N ARG A 206 15.93 -0.59 -3.11
CA ARG A 206 15.85 -1.63 -4.16
C ARG A 206 15.83 -3.06 -3.62
N LYS A 207 16.06 -3.25 -2.31
CA LYS A 207 16.05 -4.56 -1.63
C LYS A 207 14.76 -4.83 -0.87
N MET A 208 13.83 -3.88 -0.85
CA MET A 208 12.49 -4.08 -0.30
C MET A 208 11.75 -5.24 -0.96
N TYR A 209 10.90 -5.94 -0.20
CA TYR A 209 10.11 -7.06 -0.73
C TYR A 209 8.88 -6.62 -1.53
N VAL A 210 8.67 -5.31 -1.69
CA VAL A 210 7.88 -4.68 -2.75
C VAL A 210 8.77 -3.58 -3.31
N THR A 211 9.09 -3.63 -4.60
CA THR A 211 10.07 -2.72 -5.18
C THR A 211 9.46 -1.31 -5.35
N PRO A 212 10.13 -0.24 -4.89
CA PRO A 212 9.71 1.12 -5.21
C PRO A 212 9.77 1.39 -6.72
N GLY A 213 8.92 2.28 -7.21
CA GLY A 213 9.05 2.81 -8.55
C GLY A 213 7.98 3.81 -8.97
N VAL A 214 8.30 4.56 -10.02
CA VAL A 214 7.36 5.41 -10.76
C VAL A 214 7.13 4.79 -12.13
N VAL A 215 5.88 4.57 -12.49
CA VAL A 215 5.49 3.96 -13.78
C VAL A 215 4.63 4.96 -14.56
N VAL A 216 5.10 5.34 -15.74
CA VAL A 216 4.42 6.28 -16.65
C VAL A 216 4.22 5.61 -18.00
N ASP A 217 2.96 5.55 -18.43
CA ASP A 217 2.55 4.93 -19.70
C ASP A 217 3.09 3.48 -19.86
N GLY A 218 3.09 2.73 -18.76
CA GLY A 218 3.58 1.35 -18.70
C GLY A 218 5.10 1.21 -18.59
N ASN A 219 5.87 2.31 -18.65
CA ASN A 219 7.33 2.29 -18.53
C ASN A 219 7.76 2.56 -17.09
N LEU A 220 8.64 1.72 -16.55
CA LEU A 220 9.28 1.95 -15.26
C LEU A 220 10.34 3.05 -15.41
N VAL A 221 10.02 4.25 -14.91
CA VAL A 221 10.87 5.45 -15.02
C VAL A 221 12.08 5.34 -14.09
N THR A 222 11.85 5.00 -12.83
CA THR A 222 12.90 4.85 -11.83
C THR A 222 12.47 3.91 -10.71
N THR A 223 13.45 3.31 -10.02
CA THR A 223 13.31 2.58 -8.75
C THR A 223 14.13 3.24 -7.63
N ASP A 224 14.72 4.40 -7.90
CA ASP A 224 15.63 5.09 -7.00
C ASP A 224 14.84 5.94 -5.98
N LEU A 225 14.87 5.56 -4.71
CA LEU A 225 14.16 6.29 -3.65
C LEU A 225 14.67 7.73 -3.49
N VAL A 226 15.94 8.04 -3.78
CA VAL A 226 16.46 9.41 -3.70
C VAL A 226 15.86 10.25 -4.82
N GLU A 227 15.82 9.73 -6.05
CA GLU A 227 15.21 10.40 -7.20
C GLU A 227 13.71 10.61 -6.98
N ILE A 228 13.01 9.58 -6.51
CA ILE A 228 11.58 9.63 -6.17
C ILE A 228 11.33 10.74 -5.13
N ASN A 229 12.12 10.78 -4.06
CA ASN A 229 12.05 11.78 -3.01
C ASN A 229 12.24 13.21 -3.56
N LEU A 230 13.32 13.44 -4.31
CA LEU A 230 13.63 14.76 -4.85
C LEU A 230 12.62 15.24 -5.91
N GLY A 231 11.88 14.32 -6.54
CA GLY A 231 10.78 14.63 -7.46
C GLY A 231 9.50 15.14 -6.78
N LEU A 232 9.35 15.02 -5.46
CA LEU A 232 8.10 15.40 -4.77
C LEU A 232 7.86 16.93 -4.79
N ARG A 233 6.66 17.34 -5.20
CA ARG A 233 6.21 18.75 -5.18
C ARG A 233 4.83 18.82 -4.55
N ILE A 234 4.67 19.62 -3.50
CA ILE A 234 3.37 19.93 -2.91
C ILE A 234 2.89 21.25 -3.51
N LEU A 235 1.93 21.15 -4.40
CA LEU A 235 1.27 22.30 -5.00
C LEU A 235 -0.03 22.64 -4.25
N LEU A 236 -0.49 23.86 -4.51
CA LEU A 236 -1.83 24.33 -4.15
C LEU A 236 -2.62 24.55 -5.44
N GLY A 237 -3.42 25.60 -5.52
CA GLY A 237 -4.46 25.82 -6.52
C GLY A 237 -5.79 25.90 -5.77
N SER A 238 -6.46 24.77 -5.67
CA SER A 238 -7.84 24.70 -5.19
C SER A 238 -7.98 24.35 -3.69
N SER A 239 -6.92 24.56 -2.91
CA SER A 239 -6.85 24.18 -1.50
C SER A 239 -7.00 25.37 -0.54
N TYR A 240 -7.59 25.12 0.63
CA TYR A 240 -7.83 26.09 1.72
C TYR A 240 -6.58 26.45 2.54
N TYR A 241 -5.50 26.83 1.86
CA TYR A 241 -4.24 27.25 2.48
C TYR A 241 -3.68 28.48 1.78
N GLU A 242 -2.93 29.27 2.54
CA GLU A 242 -2.02 30.26 1.98
C GLU A 242 -0.71 29.58 1.56
N ASP A 243 -0.09 30.11 0.52
CA ASP A 243 1.19 29.61 0.04
C ASP A 243 2.33 29.96 1.02
N TRP A 244 3.46 29.27 0.89
CA TRP A 244 4.66 29.44 1.72
C TRP A 244 5.87 29.88 0.89
N GLU A 245 5.65 30.51 -0.27
CA GLU A 245 6.75 31.01 -1.13
C GLU A 245 7.66 32.01 -0.42
N ASP A 246 7.10 32.83 0.46
CA ASP A 246 7.82 33.85 1.22
C ASP A 246 8.39 33.34 2.55
N GLN A 247 8.18 32.06 2.90
CA GLN A 247 8.67 31.48 4.15
C GLN A 247 10.13 31.00 4.04
N GLU A 248 10.78 30.75 5.18
CA GLU A 248 12.11 30.16 5.17
C GLU A 248 12.10 28.72 4.63
N MET A 249 13.20 28.32 3.99
CA MET A 249 13.43 26.90 3.65
C MET A 249 14.20 26.24 4.80
N PHE A 250 13.68 25.14 5.31
CA PHE A 250 14.34 24.34 6.33
C PHE A 250 15.54 23.56 5.75
N VAL A 251 15.40 23.03 4.53
CA VAL A 251 16.33 22.10 3.90
C VAL A 251 16.62 22.58 2.47
N ARG A 252 17.86 23.01 2.22
CA ARG A 252 18.29 23.44 0.87
C ARG A 252 18.95 22.33 0.06
N GLN A 253 19.58 21.38 0.75
CA GLN A 253 20.24 20.23 0.17
C GLN A 253 19.92 18.99 0.99
N ASP A 254 19.81 17.84 0.33
CA ASP A 254 19.69 16.55 1.01
C ASP A 254 21.07 16.07 1.54
N PRO A 255 21.15 14.97 2.29
CA PRO A 255 22.43 14.45 2.81
C PRO A 255 23.46 14.06 1.73
N LEU A 256 23.06 13.94 0.47
CA LEU A 256 23.95 13.66 -0.67
C LEU A 256 24.39 14.95 -1.40
N GLY A 257 23.92 16.12 -0.95
CA GLY A 257 24.23 17.42 -1.54
C GLY A 257 23.33 17.83 -2.70
N ASN A 258 22.29 17.04 -3.01
CA ASN A 258 21.35 17.37 -4.08
C ASN A 258 20.45 18.53 -3.67
N PRO A 259 20.10 19.46 -4.58
CA PRO A 259 19.21 20.56 -4.25
C PRO A 259 17.79 20.07 -3.91
N VAL A 260 17.22 20.61 -2.84
CA VAL A 260 15.84 20.31 -2.41
C VAL A 260 14.94 21.50 -2.75
N ASP A 261 13.85 21.22 -3.45
CA ASP A 261 12.89 22.24 -3.88
C ASP A 261 12.13 22.87 -2.69
N ARG A 262 11.72 24.13 -2.81
CA ARG A 262 10.87 24.81 -1.83
C ARG A 262 9.49 24.14 -1.66
N ARG A 263 8.97 23.55 -2.73
CA ARG A 263 7.70 22.81 -2.75
C ARG A 263 7.85 21.37 -2.24
N HIS A 264 9.07 20.91 -1.97
CA HIS A 264 9.29 19.60 -1.35
C HIS A 264 8.75 19.59 0.10
N PRO A 265 8.18 18.46 0.60
CA PRO A 265 7.60 18.40 1.95
C PRO A 265 8.52 18.85 3.09
N TRP A 266 9.84 18.65 2.98
CA TRP A 266 10.80 19.19 3.97
C TRP A 266 10.74 20.70 4.16
N ASN A 267 10.31 21.46 3.15
CA ASN A 267 10.28 22.93 3.14
C ASN A 267 8.87 23.51 3.23
N GLN A 268 7.85 22.67 3.35
CA GLN A 268 6.47 23.11 3.41
C GLN A 268 6.17 23.81 4.73
N HIS A 269 5.39 24.89 4.66
CA HIS A 269 4.69 25.47 5.81
C HIS A 269 3.19 25.36 5.58
N THR A 270 2.47 24.77 6.53
CA THR A 270 1.01 24.60 6.40
C THR A 270 0.29 25.80 7.03
N ASN A 271 -0.21 26.70 6.19
CA ASN A 271 -0.89 27.94 6.59
C ASN A 271 -2.40 27.83 6.31
N PRO A 272 -3.22 27.24 7.20
CA PRO A 272 -4.64 26.99 6.93
C PRO A 272 -5.44 28.29 6.84
N LYS A 273 -6.29 28.39 5.81
CA LYS A 273 -7.17 29.52 5.56
C LYS A 273 -8.61 29.04 5.37
N PRO A 274 -9.39 28.90 6.46
CA PRO A 274 -10.80 28.54 6.36
C PRO A 274 -11.57 29.54 5.48
N GLN A 275 -12.34 29.04 4.54
CA GLN A 275 -13.07 29.87 3.58
C GLN A 275 -14.33 29.16 3.07
N LYS A 276 -15.20 29.91 2.39
CA LYS A 276 -16.37 29.35 1.72
C LYS A 276 -15.90 28.47 0.55
N ARG A 277 -16.54 27.31 0.38
CA ARG A 277 -16.31 26.43 -0.76
C ARG A 277 -16.75 27.08 -2.06
N ASP A 278 -15.85 27.12 -3.03
CA ASP A 278 -16.09 27.57 -4.40
C ASP A 278 -15.45 26.58 -5.39
N LEU A 279 -16.26 25.92 -6.22
CA LEU A 279 -15.80 24.87 -7.14
C LEU A 279 -15.00 25.43 -8.32
N ASP A 280 -15.11 26.73 -8.59
CA ASP A 280 -14.34 27.42 -9.64
C ASP A 280 -13.02 28.00 -9.12
N ASP A 281 -12.75 27.92 -7.81
CA ASP A 281 -11.51 28.36 -7.15
C ASP A 281 -11.07 27.33 -6.10
N LYS A 282 -11.31 27.61 -4.82
CA LYS A 282 -10.86 26.77 -3.71
C LYS A 282 -12.02 26.02 -3.10
N TYR A 283 -11.91 24.69 -3.09
CA TYR A 283 -13.00 23.81 -2.66
C TYR A 283 -12.60 22.65 -1.75
N SER A 284 -11.32 22.48 -1.42
CA SER A 284 -10.84 21.32 -0.66
C SER A 284 -9.80 21.67 0.41
N TRP A 285 -9.76 20.88 1.49
CA TRP A 285 -8.63 20.86 2.43
C TRP A 285 -7.48 19.98 1.93
N VAL A 286 -7.69 19.18 0.89
CA VAL A 286 -6.64 18.36 0.29
C VAL A 286 -5.72 19.27 -0.55
N MET A 287 -4.41 19.13 -0.37
CA MET A 287 -3.39 19.78 -1.22
C MET A 287 -3.19 19.01 -2.52
N SER A 288 -2.38 19.53 -3.44
CA SER A 288 -2.13 18.89 -4.74
C SER A 288 -0.68 18.39 -4.85
N PRO A 289 -0.32 17.26 -4.21
CA PRO A 289 0.97 16.62 -4.44
C PRO A 289 1.10 16.18 -5.90
N ARG A 290 2.28 16.40 -6.46
CA ARG A 290 2.70 16.03 -7.81
C ARG A 290 4.12 15.46 -7.76
N TRP A 291 4.46 14.67 -8.76
CA TRP A 291 5.81 14.18 -8.97
C TRP A 291 6.40 14.85 -10.20
N PHE A 292 7.51 15.55 -10.02
CA PHE A 292 8.21 16.27 -11.08
C PHE A 292 9.17 15.33 -11.79
N ASP A 293 8.91 15.09 -13.09
CA ASP A 293 9.70 14.17 -13.92
C ASP A 293 10.92 14.84 -14.59
N GLY A 294 11.24 16.06 -14.20
CA GLY A 294 12.24 16.91 -14.85
C GLY A 294 11.64 17.92 -15.84
N LYS A 295 10.36 17.77 -16.19
CA LYS A 295 9.66 18.66 -17.12
C LYS A 295 8.26 19.06 -16.62
N ASP A 296 7.44 18.09 -16.26
CA ASP A 296 6.03 18.24 -15.94
C ASP A 296 5.75 17.80 -14.49
N ASN A 297 4.71 18.38 -13.87
CA ASN A 297 4.25 18.00 -12.52
C ASN A 297 3.14 16.95 -12.65
N LEU A 298 3.51 15.67 -12.57
CA LEU A 298 2.59 14.55 -12.80
C LEU A 298 1.69 14.31 -11.59
N ALA A 299 0.38 14.21 -11.83
CA ALA A 299 -0.60 13.77 -10.83
C ALA A 299 -0.57 12.25 -10.72
N LEU A 300 0.48 11.69 -10.10
CA LEU A 300 0.53 10.24 -9.86
C LEU A 300 -0.66 9.80 -8.99
N ASP A 301 -1.19 8.62 -9.30
CA ASP A 301 -2.10 7.87 -8.43
C ASP A 301 -1.42 6.60 -7.93
N THR A 302 -2.03 6.00 -6.92
CA THR A 302 -1.47 4.79 -6.31
C THR A 302 -2.12 3.51 -6.82
N GLY A 303 -3.09 3.62 -7.73
CA GLY A 303 -3.94 2.51 -8.14
C GLY A 303 -4.71 1.87 -6.97
N GLY A 304 -4.99 2.67 -5.92
CA GLY A 304 -5.54 2.18 -4.66
C GLY A 304 -4.54 1.41 -3.79
N GLY A 305 -3.24 1.43 -4.15
CA GLY A 305 -2.11 0.79 -3.49
C GLY A 305 -1.64 -0.48 -4.21
N PRO A 306 -2.48 -1.54 -4.26
CA PRO A 306 -2.11 -2.83 -4.85
C PRO A 306 -1.65 -2.77 -6.30
N LEU A 307 -2.36 -2.02 -7.15
CA LEU A 307 -2.03 -1.96 -8.57
C LEU A 307 -0.64 -1.37 -8.80
N ALA A 308 -0.32 -0.22 -8.17
CA ALA A 308 1.01 0.39 -8.30
C ALA A 308 2.13 -0.52 -7.76
N ARG A 309 1.92 -1.18 -6.62
CA ARG A 309 2.90 -2.10 -6.02
C ARG A 309 3.22 -3.30 -6.91
N LEU A 310 2.18 -3.94 -7.45
CA LEU A 310 2.35 -5.09 -8.33
C LEU A 310 3.01 -4.68 -9.64
N TRP A 311 2.64 -3.53 -10.21
CA TRP A 311 3.21 -3.03 -11.46
C TRP A 311 4.70 -2.69 -11.33
N SER A 312 5.09 -1.92 -10.31
CA SER A 312 6.50 -1.56 -10.08
C SER A 312 7.35 -2.79 -9.81
N THR A 313 6.86 -3.71 -8.97
CA THR A 313 7.56 -4.94 -8.62
C THR A 313 7.71 -5.87 -9.83
N ALA A 314 6.65 -6.02 -10.64
CA ALA A 314 6.68 -6.82 -11.87
C ALA A 314 7.72 -6.30 -12.85
N LEU A 315 7.71 -5.00 -13.18
CA LEU A 315 8.63 -4.43 -14.16
C LEU A 315 10.08 -4.39 -13.68
N ALA A 316 10.31 -4.16 -12.39
CA ALA A 316 11.65 -3.96 -11.87
C ALA A 316 12.48 -5.26 -11.84
N GLY A 317 11.86 -6.45 -11.75
CA GLY A 317 12.58 -7.72 -11.74
C GLY A 317 13.45 -7.97 -10.50
N LEU A 318 13.31 -7.18 -9.42
CA LEU A 318 14.23 -7.20 -8.27
C LEU A 318 13.84 -8.15 -7.13
N VAL A 319 12.59 -8.62 -7.10
CA VAL A 319 12.07 -9.47 -6.01
C VAL A 319 12.03 -10.94 -6.43
N ASP A 320 12.77 -11.78 -5.70
CA ASP A 320 12.62 -13.24 -5.71
C ASP A 320 12.89 -13.79 -4.30
N ILE A 321 11.85 -14.26 -3.64
CA ILE A 321 11.91 -14.89 -2.31
C ILE A 321 11.36 -16.33 -2.31
N GLY A 322 11.23 -16.94 -3.49
CA GLY A 322 10.60 -18.24 -3.67
C GLY A 322 9.06 -18.23 -3.54
N TYR A 323 8.53 -17.55 -2.52
CA TYR A 323 7.09 -17.33 -2.31
C TYR A 323 6.50 -16.27 -3.24
N VAL A 324 7.29 -15.25 -3.55
CA VAL A 324 6.95 -14.19 -4.51
C VAL A 324 8.12 -14.03 -5.46
N LYS A 325 7.80 -13.91 -6.75
CA LYS A 325 8.80 -13.71 -7.80
C LYS A 325 8.30 -12.73 -8.86
N SER A 326 9.10 -11.71 -9.11
CA SER A 326 8.94 -10.86 -10.28
C SER A 326 9.47 -11.56 -11.53
N THR A 327 8.74 -11.46 -12.65
CA THR A 327 9.13 -12.07 -13.94
C THR A 327 9.61 -11.04 -14.97
N GLY A 328 9.56 -9.74 -14.63
CA GLY A 328 9.74 -8.64 -15.57
C GLY A 328 8.45 -8.21 -16.29
N THR A 329 7.40 -9.05 -16.28
CA THR A 329 6.10 -8.76 -16.95
C THR A 329 4.88 -9.15 -16.12
N SER A 330 5.10 -9.83 -14.99
CA SER A 330 4.09 -10.34 -14.07
C SER A 330 4.72 -10.53 -12.67
N VAL A 331 3.87 -10.87 -11.69
CA VAL A 331 4.29 -11.33 -10.36
C VAL A 331 3.70 -12.71 -10.12
N GLN A 332 4.56 -13.69 -9.83
CA GLN A 332 4.17 -15.02 -9.38
C GLN A 332 4.10 -15.05 -7.85
N ILE A 333 3.01 -15.60 -7.32
CA ILE A 333 2.70 -15.70 -5.90
C ILE A 333 2.38 -17.16 -5.58
N LYS A 334 3.23 -17.81 -4.79
CA LYS A 334 3.12 -19.22 -4.45
C LYS A 334 2.59 -19.39 -3.04
N LEU A 335 1.47 -20.09 -2.92
CA LEU A 335 0.88 -20.43 -1.64
C LEU A 335 1.06 -21.94 -1.36
N PRO A 336 1.65 -22.31 -0.22
CA PRO A 336 1.95 -23.71 0.10
C PRO A 336 0.68 -24.53 0.33
N LYS A 337 0.81 -25.86 0.40
CA LYS A 337 -0.27 -26.75 0.83
C LYS A 337 -0.83 -26.30 2.19
N THR A 338 -2.15 -26.33 2.31
CA THR A 338 -2.89 -26.02 3.54
C THR A 338 -3.61 -27.27 4.05
N ALA A 339 -4.49 -27.14 5.04
CA ALA A 339 -5.17 -28.28 5.64
C ALA A 339 -6.05 -29.04 4.63
N LEU A 340 -6.78 -28.29 3.79
CA LEU A 340 -7.78 -28.84 2.87
C LEU A 340 -7.42 -28.66 1.40
N LYS A 341 -6.50 -27.76 1.05
CA LYS A 341 -6.12 -27.45 -0.33
C LYS A 341 -4.66 -27.74 -0.65
N GLY A 342 -4.40 -28.24 -1.86
CA GLY A 342 -3.05 -28.39 -2.42
C GLY A 342 -2.32 -27.04 -2.57
N PRO A 343 -1.02 -27.03 -2.89
CA PRO A 343 -0.32 -25.79 -3.21
C PRO A 343 -0.90 -25.15 -4.47
N VAL A 344 -0.89 -23.82 -4.55
CA VAL A 344 -1.32 -23.07 -5.74
C VAL A 344 -0.29 -22.00 -6.08
N GLU A 345 -0.26 -21.61 -7.34
CA GLU A 345 0.50 -20.47 -7.84
C GLU A 345 -0.48 -19.52 -8.54
N PHE A 346 -0.49 -18.27 -8.11
CA PHE A 346 -1.20 -17.19 -8.78
C PHE A 346 -0.21 -16.33 -9.53
N GLU A 347 -0.55 -15.95 -10.76
CA GLU A 347 0.24 -15.01 -11.54
C GLU A 347 -0.58 -13.75 -11.80
N TRP A 348 -0.21 -12.65 -11.15
CA TRP A 348 -0.75 -11.35 -11.50
C TRP A 348 -0.01 -10.84 -12.75
N LYS A 349 -0.75 -10.65 -13.84
CA LYS A 349 -0.21 -10.13 -15.10
C LYS A 349 -0.47 -8.64 -15.17
N ILE A 350 0.49 -7.89 -15.72
CA ILE A 350 0.32 -6.46 -15.96
C ILE A 350 -0.92 -6.26 -16.86
N PRO A 351 -1.95 -5.52 -16.41
CA PRO A 351 -3.16 -5.33 -17.18
C PRO A 351 -2.94 -4.32 -18.31
N GLN A 352 -3.87 -4.31 -19.27
CA GLN A 352 -3.87 -3.36 -20.37
C GLN A 352 -4.26 -1.94 -19.92
N TRP A 353 -5.11 -1.83 -18.90
CA TRP A 353 -5.69 -0.56 -18.44
C TRP A 353 -5.37 -0.27 -16.97
N SER A 354 -5.42 1.01 -16.60
CA SER A 354 -5.43 1.46 -15.20
C SER A 354 -6.83 1.93 -14.84
N ASN A 355 -7.76 0.97 -14.71
CA ASN A 355 -9.19 1.23 -14.50
C ASN A 355 -9.68 0.72 -13.13
N THR A 356 -10.99 0.82 -12.87
CA THR A 356 -11.58 0.41 -11.59
C THR A 356 -11.41 -1.10 -11.31
N LEU A 357 -11.77 -1.96 -12.26
CA LEU A 357 -11.72 -3.41 -12.05
C LEU A 357 -10.30 -3.92 -11.84
N GLU A 358 -9.31 -3.38 -12.54
CA GLU A 358 -7.91 -3.80 -12.35
C GLU A 358 -7.32 -3.32 -11.03
N ARG A 359 -7.77 -2.18 -10.48
CA ARG A 359 -7.41 -1.76 -9.12
C ARG A 359 -8.00 -2.70 -8.07
N ASP A 360 -9.22 -3.18 -8.27
CA ASP A 360 -9.90 -4.11 -7.38
C ASP A 360 -9.34 -5.53 -7.48
N ARG A 361 -9.06 -6.02 -8.69
CA ARG A 361 -8.36 -7.29 -8.93
C ARG A 361 -6.99 -7.29 -8.28
N ALA A 362 -6.19 -6.24 -8.51
CA ALA A 362 -4.87 -6.10 -7.89
C ALA A 362 -4.95 -6.16 -6.36
N ARG A 363 -6.01 -5.65 -5.74
CA ARG A 363 -6.23 -5.73 -4.28
C ARG A 363 -6.36 -7.15 -3.80
N THR A 364 -7.15 -7.97 -4.49
CA THR A 364 -7.27 -9.40 -4.18
C THR A 364 -5.96 -10.15 -4.36
N TYR A 365 -5.20 -9.87 -5.42
CA TYR A 365 -3.89 -10.49 -5.61
C TYR A 365 -2.89 -10.07 -4.53
N PHE A 366 -2.93 -8.81 -4.09
CA PHE A 366 -2.00 -8.36 -3.06
C PHE A 366 -2.33 -8.91 -1.66
N GLN A 367 -3.58 -9.31 -1.39
CA GLN A 367 -3.89 -10.11 -0.20
C GLN A 367 -3.09 -11.42 -0.19
N ALA A 368 -3.04 -12.13 -1.32
CA ALA A 368 -2.22 -13.33 -1.48
C ALA A 368 -0.71 -13.02 -1.43
N TYR A 369 -0.28 -11.91 -2.03
CA TYR A 369 1.11 -11.43 -1.97
C TYR A 369 1.58 -11.21 -0.53
N ALA A 370 0.79 -10.47 0.27
CA ALA A 370 1.11 -10.19 1.67
C ALA A 370 1.18 -11.47 2.50
N ALA A 371 0.28 -12.43 2.26
CA ALA A 371 0.32 -13.74 2.91
C ALA A 371 1.59 -14.53 2.54
N ALA A 372 1.99 -14.51 1.26
CA ALA A 372 3.19 -15.16 0.76
C ALA A 372 4.47 -14.54 1.36
N CYS A 373 4.56 -13.21 1.41
CA CYS A 373 5.65 -12.50 2.09
C CYS A 373 5.68 -12.79 3.59
N ALA A 374 4.54 -12.84 4.27
CA ALA A 374 4.46 -13.15 5.70
C ALA A 374 4.99 -14.56 6.04
N LEU A 375 4.86 -15.54 5.12
CA LEU A 375 5.47 -16.86 5.29
C LEU A 375 7.00 -16.75 5.34
N HIS A 376 7.60 -16.03 4.38
CA HIS A 376 9.04 -15.75 4.36
C HIS A 376 9.50 -15.01 5.61
N PHE A 377 8.78 -13.96 6.02
CA PHE A 377 9.13 -13.17 7.20
C PHE A 377 9.05 -14.00 8.49
N ALA A 378 8.06 -14.88 8.61
CA ALA A 378 7.93 -15.78 9.76
C ALA A 378 9.09 -16.78 9.83
N GLU A 379 9.53 -17.32 8.70
CA GLU A 379 10.72 -18.19 8.63
C GLU A 379 11.99 -17.44 9.05
N LYS A 380 12.19 -16.22 8.55
CA LYS A 380 13.33 -15.38 8.92
C LYS A 380 13.34 -15.00 10.41
N ALA A 381 12.18 -14.62 10.96
CA ALA A 381 12.04 -14.36 12.40
C ALA A 381 12.36 -15.60 13.25
N LEU A 382 11.89 -16.80 12.83
CA LEU A 382 12.21 -18.05 13.52
C LEU A 382 13.71 -18.39 13.47
N VAL A 383 14.41 -18.08 12.37
CA VAL A 383 15.87 -18.26 12.29
C VAL A 383 16.58 -17.38 13.32
N GLU A 384 16.21 -16.11 13.45
CA GLU A 384 16.76 -15.20 14.48
C GLU A 384 16.51 -15.72 15.90
N ILE A 385 15.26 -16.11 16.20
CA ILE A 385 14.86 -16.61 17.52
C ILE A 385 15.61 -17.90 17.87
N ARG A 386 15.68 -18.88 16.95
CA ARG A 386 16.38 -20.16 17.18
C ARG A 386 17.88 -19.99 17.36
N ALA A 387 18.46 -18.97 16.75
CA ALA A 387 19.86 -18.63 16.93
C ALA A 387 20.13 -17.81 18.22
N GLY A 388 19.10 -17.54 19.03
CA GLY A 388 19.21 -16.78 20.27
C GLY A 388 19.32 -15.26 20.07
N ARG A 389 19.14 -14.75 18.84
CA ARG A 389 19.19 -13.31 18.53
C ARG A 389 17.83 -12.66 18.76
N THR A 390 17.45 -12.54 20.02
CA THR A 390 16.10 -12.09 20.44
C THR A 390 16.01 -10.61 20.83
N LYS A 391 17.10 -9.83 20.63
CA LYS A 391 17.05 -8.37 20.80
C LYS A 391 16.16 -7.77 19.70
N THR A 392 15.20 -6.93 20.09
CA THR A 392 14.20 -6.35 19.16
C THR A 392 14.24 -4.82 19.08
N TRP A 393 15.06 -4.17 19.91
CA TRP A 393 15.19 -2.71 19.95
C TRP A 393 16.64 -2.27 20.19
N GLU A 394 17.06 -1.19 19.55
CA GLU A 394 18.39 -0.58 19.64
C GLU A 394 18.35 0.81 20.29
N LYS A 395 19.36 1.12 21.10
CA LYS A 395 19.45 2.42 21.78
C LYS A 395 19.85 3.52 20.81
N PHE A 396 19.25 4.69 20.95
CA PHE A 396 19.57 5.89 20.19
C PHE A 396 19.66 7.14 21.07
N THR A 397 20.14 8.24 20.48
CA THR A 397 20.11 9.59 21.06
C THR A 397 19.46 10.53 20.05
N VAL A 398 18.56 11.40 20.50
CA VAL A 398 17.95 12.40 19.63
C VAL A 398 18.99 13.48 19.33
N PRO A 399 19.30 13.76 18.05
CA PRO A 399 20.27 14.80 17.70
C PRO A 399 19.71 16.20 18.00
N GLN A 400 20.59 17.19 18.15
CA GLN A 400 20.15 18.58 18.27
C GLN A 400 19.61 19.12 16.93
N GLU A 401 20.29 18.77 15.84
CA GLU A 401 19.93 19.14 14.47
C GLU A 401 19.90 17.88 13.62
N GLY A 402 18.92 17.75 12.73
CA GLY A 402 18.84 16.60 11.84
C GLY A 402 17.68 16.66 10.86
N ILE A 403 17.79 15.91 9.77
CA ILE A 403 16.70 15.70 8.83
C ILE A 403 16.49 14.19 8.66
N GLY A 404 15.25 13.79 8.42
CA GLY A 404 14.90 12.40 8.16
C GLY A 404 13.80 12.31 7.13
N VAL A 405 13.81 11.20 6.40
CA VAL A 405 12.67 10.77 5.59
C VAL A 405 12.42 9.30 5.81
N GLY A 406 11.15 8.95 6.04
CA GLY A 406 10.67 7.57 6.03
C GLY A 406 9.91 7.32 4.75
N PHE A 407 10.18 6.19 4.10
CA PHE A 407 9.41 5.69 2.96
C PHE A 407 8.84 4.32 3.29
N THR A 408 7.58 4.12 2.95
CA THR A 408 6.91 2.83 2.90
C THR A 408 5.71 2.93 1.97
N GLU A 409 5.13 1.79 1.64
CA GLU A 409 3.77 1.70 1.17
C GLU A 409 2.83 1.59 2.36
N ALA A 410 1.75 2.37 2.33
CA ALA A 410 0.58 2.12 3.15
C ALA A 410 -0.35 1.16 2.41
N VAL A 411 -1.41 0.69 3.08
CA VAL A 411 -2.47 -0.12 2.45
C VAL A 411 -2.93 0.48 1.12
N ARG A 412 -3.05 1.80 1.05
CA ARG A 412 -3.61 2.51 -0.11
C ARG A 412 -2.56 3.06 -1.08
N GLY A 413 -1.26 2.82 -0.89
CA GLY A 413 -0.21 3.37 -1.75
C GLY A 413 0.92 4.11 -1.03
N VAL A 414 1.62 4.94 -1.80
CA VAL A 414 2.72 5.81 -1.38
C VAL A 414 2.53 6.44 -0.01
N LEU A 415 3.51 6.28 0.88
CA LEU A 415 3.54 6.97 2.18
C LEU A 415 4.96 7.43 2.53
N SER A 416 5.12 8.75 2.71
CA SER A 416 6.37 9.36 3.13
C SER A 416 6.12 10.22 4.35
N HIS A 417 7.10 10.23 5.24
CA HIS A 417 7.16 11.14 6.36
C HIS A 417 8.47 11.92 6.25
N HIS A 418 8.39 13.24 6.22
CA HIS A 418 9.55 14.13 6.14
C HIS A 418 9.66 14.92 7.44
N MET A 419 10.79 14.85 8.12
CA MET A 419 11.02 15.51 9.41
C MET A 419 12.29 16.36 9.40
N VAL A 420 12.23 17.49 10.09
CA VAL A 420 13.37 18.36 10.42
C VAL A 420 13.40 18.55 11.94
N ILE A 421 14.58 18.40 12.53
CA ILE A 421 14.86 18.59 13.95
C ILE A 421 15.74 19.84 14.10
N ARG A 422 15.35 20.76 14.99
CA ARG A 422 16.18 21.88 15.47
C ARG A 422 16.11 21.96 16.99
N ASP A 423 17.23 22.24 17.66
CA ASP A 423 17.33 22.26 19.13
C ASP A 423 16.71 21.02 19.84
N GLY A 424 16.85 19.85 19.23
CA GLY A 424 16.29 18.59 19.74
C GLY A 424 14.75 18.51 19.72
N LYS A 425 14.09 19.36 18.93
CA LYS A 425 12.63 19.42 18.76
C LYS A 425 12.26 19.28 17.29
N ILE A 426 11.04 18.81 17.02
CA ILE A 426 10.47 18.83 15.68
C ILE A 426 10.30 20.28 15.24
N ALA A 427 11.08 20.70 14.24
CA ALA A 427 10.98 22.01 13.61
C ALA A 427 10.04 21.97 12.39
N ASN A 428 10.01 20.84 11.68
CA ASN A 428 9.07 20.61 10.58
C ASN A 428 8.69 19.12 10.49
N TYR A 429 7.44 18.80 10.16
CA TYR A 429 6.99 17.42 10.00
C TYR A 429 5.80 17.33 9.03
N HIS A 430 6.00 16.66 7.90
CA HIS A 430 4.99 16.53 6.85
C HIS A 430 4.85 15.08 6.40
N PRO A 431 3.77 14.40 6.80
CA PRO A 431 3.41 13.11 6.24
C PRO A 431 2.56 13.30 4.97
N TYR A 432 2.93 12.62 3.89
CA TYR A 432 2.15 12.53 2.66
C TYR A 432 1.68 11.10 2.41
N PRO A 433 0.50 10.72 2.96
CA PRO A 433 -0.17 9.46 2.64
C PRO A 433 -0.66 9.41 1.19
N PRO A 434 -1.22 8.27 0.73
CA PRO A 434 -1.64 8.11 -0.65
C PRO A 434 -2.90 8.90 -1.01
N THR A 435 -3.84 9.07 -0.07
CA THR A 435 -5.09 9.80 -0.34
C THR A 435 -4.87 11.26 -0.75
N PRO A 436 -3.94 12.03 -0.16
CA PRO A 436 -3.55 13.33 -0.72
C PRO A 436 -3.18 13.32 -2.21
N TRP A 437 -2.57 12.26 -2.72
CA TRP A 437 -2.33 12.09 -4.16
C TRP A 437 -3.63 11.86 -4.90
N ASN A 438 -4.34 10.81 -4.52
CA ASN A 438 -5.52 10.34 -5.24
C ASN A 438 -6.70 11.35 -5.22
N ALA A 439 -6.90 12.01 -4.08
CA ALA A 439 -7.99 12.96 -3.82
C ALA A 439 -7.56 14.43 -4.01
N SER A 440 -6.37 14.67 -4.59
CA SER A 440 -5.93 16.04 -4.86
C SER A 440 -6.92 16.76 -5.77
N PRO A 441 -7.22 18.04 -5.50
CA PRO A 441 -7.99 18.84 -6.44
C PRO A 441 -7.11 19.33 -7.60
N ARG A 442 -7.69 20.11 -8.51
CA ARG A 442 -6.93 20.85 -9.53
C ARG A 442 -5.83 21.68 -8.90
N ASP A 443 -4.61 21.53 -9.42
CA ASP A 443 -3.46 22.30 -8.97
C ASP A 443 -3.41 23.71 -9.59
N SER A 444 -2.38 24.48 -9.26
CA SER A 444 -2.12 25.83 -9.79
C SER A 444 -1.92 25.87 -11.32
N TYR A 445 -1.68 24.74 -11.97
CA TYR A 445 -1.58 24.62 -13.43
C TYR A 445 -2.90 24.13 -14.07
N GLY A 446 -3.95 23.92 -13.27
CA GLY A 446 -5.24 23.43 -13.70
C GLY A 446 -5.31 21.91 -13.92
N THR A 447 -4.26 21.17 -13.58
CA THR A 447 -4.23 19.71 -13.76
C THR A 447 -5.08 19.04 -12.68
N PRO A 448 -6.15 18.29 -13.04
CA PRO A 448 -6.99 17.60 -12.07
C PRO A 448 -6.20 16.51 -11.34
N GLY A 449 -6.61 16.21 -10.11
CA GLY A 449 -6.10 15.04 -9.42
C GLY A 449 -6.78 13.74 -9.88
N PRO A 450 -6.28 12.58 -9.44
CA PRO A 450 -6.71 11.28 -9.94
C PRO A 450 -8.20 10.98 -9.81
N TYR A 451 -8.85 11.33 -8.70
CA TYR A 451 -10.29 11.11 -8.55
C TYR A 451 -11.12 11.95 -9.51
N GLU A 452 -10.75 13.21 -9.73
CA GLU A 452 -11.46 14.08 -10.66
C GLU A 452 -11.23 13.65 -12.11
N ASP A 453 -10.01 13.22 -12.43
CA ASP A 453 -9.59 12.76 -13.76
C ASP A 453 -10.23 11.43 -14.13
N ALA A 454 -10.30 10.46 -13.21
CA ALA A 454 -10.89 9.15 -13.47
C ALA A 454 -12.42 9.14 -13.55
N VAL A 455 -13.08 10.18 -13.02
CA VAL A 455 -14.56 10.33 -13.07
C VAL A 455 -15.03 11.09 -14.32
N GLN A 456 -14.17 11.96 -14.87
CA GLN A 456 -14.43 12.69 -16.13
C GLN A 456 -14.34 11.75 -17.32
#